data_AF-A0A183IPD6-F1
#
_entry.id   AF-A0A183IPD6-F1
#
_cell.length_a   1.000
_cell.length_b   1.000
_cell.length_c   1.000
_cell.angle_alpha   90.00
_cell.angle_beta   90.00
_cell.angle_gamma   90.00
#
_symmetry.space_group_name_H-M   'P 1'
#
loop_
_entity.id
_entity.type
_entity.pdbx_description
1 polymer ?
#
loop_
_entity_poly.entity_id
_entity_poly.type
_entity_poly.pdbx_seq_one_letter_code
_entity_poly.pdbx_strand_id
1 'polypeptide(L)'
;MTAQKFVDSRAAAIYDTWGSQMRAHIRFFVGENTTTSTRRDLPLVRMRGVDDRYPPQKKSFLMLKYMYENLINDYEWFMRADDDLYVKPNKIKAFLRSLNSSERLYIGQAGLGIAKEFGMLGFAEGDNFCMGGTGMIFSRETLKRFAPHVAECLRNLYTTHEDVEVGRCVRKFAQVACTWNYEVRSTRL
;
A
#
# COMPACT_ATOMS: atom_id res chain seq x y z
N MET A 1 -3.11 -5.08 5.10
CA MET A 1 -2.49 -5.12 6.43
C MET A 1 -3.56 -5.39 7.45
N THR A 2 -3.24 -6.15 8.50
CA THR A 2 -4.17 -6.39 9.61
C THR A 2 -3.40 -6.45 10.93
N ALA A 3 -4.13 -6.58 12.03
CA ALA A 3 -3.63 -6.69 13.39
C ALA A 3 -4.14 -7.98 14.04
N GLN A 4 -3.50 -8.45 15.11
CA GLN A 4 -3.88 -9.65 15.87
C GLN A 4 -5.39 -9.74 16.10
N LYS A 5 -6.01 -8.65 16.56
CA LYS A 5 -7.44 -8.58 16.87
C LYS A 5 -8.38 -8.73 15.66
N PHE A 6 -7.86 -8.59 14.44
CA PHE A 6 -8.65 -8.56 13.21
C PHE A 6 -8.35 -9.71 12.24
N VAL A 7 -7.34 -10.55 12.52
CA VAL A 7 -7.01 -11.71 11.69
C VAL A 7 -8.19 -12.68 11.58
N ASP A 8 -8.76 -13.07 12.72
CA ASP A 8 -9.83 -14.08 12.76
C ASP A 8 -11.20 -13.53 12.32
N SER A 9 -11.32 -12.20 12.16
CA SER A 9 -12.56 -11.52 11.76
C SER A 9 -12.43 -10.89 10.36
N ARG A 10 -11.80 -9.71 10.26
CA ARG A 10 -11.72 -8.92 9.02
C ARG A 10 -10.92 -9.63 7.93
N ALA A 11 -9.73 -10.14 8.25
CA ALA A 11 -8.91 -10.84 7.26
C ALA A 11 -9.60 -12.12 6.77
N ALA A 12 -10.20 -12.88 7.69
CA ALA A 12 -11.04 -14.02 7.34
C ALA A 12 -12.22 -13.65 6.42
N ALA A 13 -12.94 -12.57 6.72
CA ALA A 13 -14.05 -12.09 5.89
C ALA A 13 -13.57 -11.66 4.49
N ILE A 14 -12.44 -10.97 4.39
CA ILE A 14 -11.83 -10.62 3.09
C ILE A 14 -11.52 -11.88 2.29
N TYR A 15 -10.89 -12.87 2.92
CA TYR A 15 -10.47 -14.11 2.28
C TYR A 15 -11.64 -14.95 1.75
N ASP A 16 -12.76 -14.94 2.48
CA ASP A 16 -13.98 -15.65 2.09
C ASP A 16 -14.83 -14.90 1.06
N THR A 17 -14.75 -13.57 1.03
CA THR A 17 -15.59 -12.72 0.17
C THR A 17 -14.86 -12.26 -1.09
N TRP A 18 -14.56 -10.97 -1.24
CA TRP A 18 -13.97 -10.42 -2.45
C TRP A 18 -12.57 -10.96 -2.74
N GLY A 19 -11.83 -11.34 -1.68
CA GLY A 19 -10.51 -11.93 -1.81
C GLY A 19 -10.52 -13.35 -2.38
N SER A 20 -11.68 -14.04 -2.37
CA SER A 20 -11.81 -15.40 -2.90
C SER A 20 -11.43 -15.50 -4.40
N GLN A 21 -11.66 -14.44 -5.18
CA GLN A 21 -11.30 -14.37 -6.60
C GLN A 21 -9.82 -14.04 -6.83
N MET A 22 -9.07 -13.73 -5.77
CA MET A 22 -7.67 -13.30 -5.81
C MET A 22 -6.80 -14.05 -4.79
N ARG A 23 -7.21 -15.26 -4.36
CA ARG A 23 -6.53 -16.00 -3.27
C ARG A 23 -5.02 -16.15 -3.49
N ALA A 24 -4.59 -16.42 -4.72
CA ALA A 24 -3.17 -16.53 -5.06
C ALA A 24 -2.38 -15.21 -4.87
N HIS A 25 -3.06 -14.07 -4.99
CA HIS A 25 -2.49 -12.73 -5.05
C HIS A 25 -2.66 -11.93 -3.75
N ILE A 26 -3.31 -12.49 -2.74
CA ILE A 26 -3.52 -11.85 -1.44
C ILE A 26 -2.52 -12.40 -0.42
N ARG A 27 -1.94 -11.49 0.37
CA ARG A 27 -1.16 -11.78 1.57
C ARG A 27 -1.63 -10.88 2.71
N PHE A 28 -1.78 -11.44 3.90
CA PHE A 28 -2.14 -10.68 5.09
C PHE A 28 -0.90 -10.41 5.93
N PHE A 29 -0.42 -9.17 5.88
CA PHE A 29 0.74 -8.72 6.64
C PHE A 29 0.36 -8.40 8.08
N VAL A 30 1.02 -9.07 9.02
CA VAL A 30 0.74 -9.05 10.47
C VAL A 30 2.01 -8.88 11.29
N GLY A 31 1.85 -8.61 12.59
CA GLY A 31 2.97 -8.56 13.53
C GLY A 31 3.65 -9.92 13.70
N GLU A 32 4.88 -9.89 14.21
CA GLU A 32 5.73 -11.09 14.36
C GLU A 32 5.05 -12.19 15.18
N ASN A 33 4.46 -11.81 16.31
CA ASN A 33 3.87 -12.74 17.27
C ASN A 33 2.38 -13.03 16.99
N THR A 34 1.89 -12.72 15.78
CA THR A 34 0.48 -12.89 15.49
C THR A 34 0.06 -14.36 15.42
N THR A 35 -0.92 -14.73 16.23
CA THR A 35 -1.56 -16.06 16.24
C THR A 35 -2.95 -15.97 15.61
N THR A 36 -3.48 -17.11 15.20
CA THR A 36 -4.81 -17.21 14.61
C THR A 36 -5.52 -18.43 15.18
N SER A 37 -6.81 -18.27 15.48
CA SER A 37 -7.69 -19.35 15.92
C SER A 37 -8.63 -19.83 14.81
N THR A 38 -8.63 -19.16 13.65
CA THR A 38 -9.43 -19.59 12.50
C THR A 38 -8.89 -20.91 11.93
N ARG A 39 -9.81 -21.79 11.51
CA ARG A 39 -9.47 -23.01 10.74
C ARG A 39 -9.04 -22.73 9.30
N ARG A 40 -9.17 -21.49 8.85
CA ARG A 40 -8.78 -21.06 7.50
C ARG A 40 -7.27 -20.99 7.41
N ASP A 41 -6.72 -21.51 6.32
CA ASP A 41 -5.31 -21.33 5.98
C ASP A 41 -5.09 -19.94 5.36
N LEU A 42 -5.14 -18.91 6.22
CA LEU A 42 -4.92 -17.53 5.80
C LEU A 42 -3.46 -17.36 5.38
N PRO A 43 -3.17 -16.73 4.22
CA PRO A 43 -1.80 -16.52 3.75
C PRO A 43 -1.13 -15.37 4.54
N LEU A 44 -0.79 -15.63 5.80
CA LEU A 44 -0.22 -14.67 6.74
C LEU A 44 1.28 -14.46 6.49
N VAL A 45 1.71 -13.21 6.43
CA VAL A 45 3.12 -12.82 6.45
C VAL A 45 3.41 -12.16 7.80
N ARG A 46 4.08 -12.88 8.69
CA ARG A 46 4.53 -12.39 10.00
C ARG A 46 5.83 -11.62 9.83
N MET A 47 5.79 -10.32 10.08
CA MET A 47 6.96 -9.46 9.87
C MET A 47 7.80 -9.35 11.14
N ARG A 48 9.05 -9.81 11.05
CA ARG A 48 10.02 -9.77 12.14
C ARG A 48 10.19 -8.35 12.72
N GLY A 49 10.10 -8.24 14.04
CA GLY A 49 10.23 -6.98 14.77
C GLY A 49 9.09 -5.98 14.53
N VAL A 50 7.94 -6.41 13.99
CA VAL A 50 6.76 -5.57 13.78
C VAL A 50 5.68 -5.91 14.80
N ASP A 51 5.13 -4.89 15.44
CA ASP A 51 3.99 -4.95 16.35
C ASP A 51 2.71 -4.35 15.70
N ASP A 52 1.64 -4.28 16.48
CA ASP A 52 0.35 -3.69 16.06
C ASP A 52 0.22 -2.20 16.45
N ARG A 53 1.34 -1.50 16.65
CA ARG A 53 1.33 -0.09 17.02
C ARG A 53 0.68 0.78 15.94
N TYR A 54 -0.11 1.75 16.41
CA TYR A 54 -0.75 2.75 15.58
C TYR A 54 -0.03 4.11 15.73
N PRO A 55 0.19 4.88 14.64
CA PRO A 55 -0.08 4.53 13.25
C PRO A 55 0.86 3.44 12.69
N PRO A 56 0.43 2.63 11.70
CA PRO A 56 1.14 1.41 11.28
C PRO A 56 2.31 1.69 10.32
N GLN A 57 3.10 2.75 10.55
CA GLN A 57 4.15 3.22 9.64
C GLN A 57 5.17 2.10 9.34
N LYS A 58 5.76 1.52 10.39
CA LYS A 58 6.74 0.43 10.26
C LYS A 58 6.15 -0.77 9.52
N LYS A 59 4.91 -1.13 9.84
CA LYS A 59 4.21 -2.27 9.24
C LYS A 59 4.02 -2.07 7.73
N SER A 60 3.58 -0.88 7.33
CA SER A 60 3.34 -0.55 5.91
C SER A 60 4.61 -0.52 5.08
N PHE A 61 5.63 0.17 5.57
CA PHE A 61 6.92 0.24 4.92
C PHE A 61 7.56 -1.14 4.76
N LEU A 62 7.53 -1.97 5.80
CA LEU A 62 8.10 -3.33 5.72
C LEU A 62 7.26 -4.28 4.87
N MET A 63 5.95 -4.08 4.79
CA MET A 63 5.12 -4.78 3.82
C MET A 63 5.50 -4.42 2.37
N LEU A 64 5.71 -3.14 2.05
CA LEU A 64 6.15 -2.68 0.72
C LEU A 64 7.55 -3.20 0.39
N LYS A 65 8.45 -3.20 1.38
CA LYS A 65 9.77 -3.82 1.26
C LYS A 65 9.68 -5.32 0.98
N TYR A 66 8.82 -6.05 1.70
CA TYR A 66 8.60 -7.47 1.47
C TYR A 66 8.10 -7.74 0.05
N MET A 67 7.12 -6.96 -0.43
CA MET A 67 6.60 -7.08 -1.79
C MET A 67 7.72 -6.88 -2.83
N TYR A 68 8.60 -5.91 -2.61
CA TYR A 68 9.77 -5.72 -3.46
C TYR A 68 10.76 -6.90 -3.40
N GLU A 69 11.17 -7.33 -2.20
CA GLU A 69 12.21 -8.36 -2.06
C GLU A 69 11.75 -9.74 -2.56
N ASN A 70 10.46 -10.05 -2.45
CA ASN A 70 9.95 -11.41 -2.67
C ASN A 70 9.05 -11.55 -3.89
N LEU A 71 8.43 -10.47 -4.36
CA LEU A 71 7.35 -10.54 -5.36
C LEU A 71 7.57 -9.64 -6.58
N ILE A 72 8.64 -8.84 -6.62
CA ILE A 72 8.82 -7.80 -7.65
C ILE A 72 8.88 -8.36 -9.08
N ASN A 73 9.43 -9.56 -9.24
CA ASN A 73 9.58 -10.23 -10.54
C ASN A 73 8.31 -10.99 -10.96
N ASP A 74 7.44 -11.33 -9.99
CA ASP A 74 6.24 -12.15 -10.22
C ASP A 74 5.01 -11.30 -10.57
N TYR A 75 5.01 -10.02 -10.17
CA TYR A 75 3.85 -9.12 -10.29
C TYR A 75 4.21 -7.79 -10.95
N GLU A 76 3.28 -7.25 -11.72
CA GLU A 76 3.40 -5.92 -12.36
C GLU A 76 2.81 -4.79 -11.51
N TRP A 77 1.95 -5.15 -10.57
CA TRP A 77 1.18 -4.23 -9.74
C TRP A 77 1.14 -4.71 -8.30
N PHE A 78 1.27 -3.76 -7.38
CA PHE A 78 1.34 -4.01 -5.94
C PHE A 78 0.35 -3.10 -5.22
N MET A 79 -0.41 -3.66 -4.28
CA MET A 79 -1.42 -2.89 -3.55
C MET A 79 -1.18 -2.99 -2.04
N ARG A 80 -1.03 -1.83 -1.40
CA ARG A 80 -1.21 -1.67 0.05
C ARG A 80 -2.69 -1.46 0.31
N ALA A 81 -3.28 -2.28 1.17
CA ALA A 81 -4.71 -2.25 1.50
C ALA A 81 -4.90 -2.41 3.01
N ASP A 82 -5.85 -1.70 3.59
CA ASP A 82 -6.32 -1.97 4.97
C ASP A 82 -7.27 -3.18 4.99
N ASP A 83 -7.59 -3.68 6.19
CA ASP A 83 -8.47 -4.84 6.38
C ASP A 83 -9.96 -4.51 6.45
N ASP A 84 -10.34 -3.24 6.28
CA ASP A 84 -11.72 -2.75 6.29
C ASP A 84 -12.15 -2.12 4.95
N LEU A 85 -11.43 -2.44 3.86
CA LEU A 85 -11.83 -2.05 2.51
C LEU A 85 -12.43 -3.19 1.69
N TYR A 86 -13.09 -2.83 0.60
CA TYR A 86 -13.65 -3.74 -0.39
C TYR A 86 -13.09 -3.46 -1.77
N VAL A 87 -12.48 -4.47 -2.40
CA VAL A 87 -12.00 -4.40 -3.79
C VAL A 87 -12.99 -5.11 -4.71
N LYS A 88 -13.23 -4.57 -5.91
CA LYS A 88 -13.94 -5.26 -7.00
C LYS A 88 -12.90 -5.90 -7.93
N PRO A 89 -12.56 -7.21 -7.80
CA PRO A 89 -11.42 -7.82 -8.50
C PRO A 89 -11.47 -7.65 -10.01
N ASN A 90 -12.64 -7.87 -10.63
CA ASN A 90 -12.80 -7.72 -12.08
C ASN A 90 -12.58 -6.28 -12.56
N LYS A 91 -13.00 -5.28 -11.77
CA LYS A 91 -12.83 -3.88 -12.13
C LYS A 91 -11.38 -3.43 -11.99
N ILE A 92 -10.73 -3.76 -10.87
CA ILE A 92 -9.33 -3.39 -10.66
C ILE A 92 -8.41 -4.10 -11.66
N LYS A 93 -8.67 -5.38 -11.97
CA LYS A 93 -7.90 -6.13 -12.97
C LYS A 93 -8.03 -5.53 -14.37
N ALA A 94 -9.25 -5.18 -14.79
CA ALA A 94 -9.47 -4.54 -16.10
C ALA A 94 -8.77 -3.17 -16.18
N PHE A 95 -8.85 -2.38 -15.10
CA PHE A 95 -8.20 -1.08 -15.00
C PHE A 95 -6.66 -1.17 -15.05
N LEU A 96 -6.04 -2.04 -14.25
CA LEU A 96 -4.58 -2.15 -14.23
C LEU A 96 -4.01 -2.75 -15.53
N ARG A 97 -4.77 -3.57 -16.24
CA ARG A 97 -4.40 -4.09 -17.56
C ARG A 97 -4.41 -3.04 -18.67
N SER A 98 -5.11 -1.92 -18.49
CA SER A 98 -5.11 -0.84 -19.48
C SER A 98 -3.98 0.17 -19.26
N LEU A 99 -3.08 -0.06 -18.31
CA LEU A 99 -2.00 0.86 -17.95
C LEU A 99 -0.63 0.21 -18.17
N ASN A 100 0.40 1.01 -18.41
CA ASN A 100 1.77 0.55 -18.57
C ASN A 100 2.48 0.47 -17.22
N SER A 101 2.68 -0.74 -16.69
CA SER A 101 3.37 -0.97 -15.41
C SER A 101 4.88 -0.69 -15.43
N SER A 102 5.47 -0.42 -16.60
CA SER A 102 6.86 0.05 -16.74
C SER A 102 6.96 1.56 -16.52
N GLU A 103 5.85 2.29 -16.50
CA GLU A 103 5.80 3.70 -16.11
C GLU A 103 5.70 3.84 -14.60
N ARG A 104 6.17 4.98 -14.11
CA ARG A 104 6.11 5.33 -12.68
C ARG A 104 4.68 5.76 -12.37
N LEU A 105 3.86 4.81 -11.92
CA LEU A 105 2.48 5.04 -11.51
C LEU A 105 2.31 4.76 -10.01
N TYR A 106 1.65 5.70 -9.33
CA TYR A 106 1.26 5.65 -7.93
C TYR A 106 -0.21 6.06 -7.82
N ILE A 107 -1.10 5.11 -7.63
CA ILE A 107 -2.54 5.27 -7.87
C ILE A 107 -3.31 5.03 -6.57
N GLY A 108 -4.24 5.93 -6.27
CA GLY A 108 -5.10 5.86 -5.10
C GLY A 108 -5.94 7.13 -5.00
N GLN A 109 -6.49 7.40 -3.83
CA GLN A 109 -7.15 8.68 -3.61
C GLN A 109 -6.13 9.74 -3.22
N ALA A 110 -5.89 10.71 -4.11
CA ALA A 110 -4.98 11.82 -3.84
C ALA A 110 -5.48 12.67 -2.65
N GLY A 111 -4.59 12.91 -1.70
CA GLY A 111 -4.78 13.79 -0.54
C GLY A 111 -3.73 14.90 -0.52
N LEU A 112 -4.13 16.08 -0.02
CA LEU A 112 -3.27 17.26 0.16
C LEU A 112 -2.97 17.55 1.63
N GLY A 113 -3.41 16.68 2.54
CA GLY A 113 -3.47 16.96 3.97
C GLY A 113 -4.65 17.85 4.36
N ILE A 114 -4.78 18.11 5.66
CA ILE A 114 -5.75 19.09 6.16
C ILE A 114 -5.11 20.48 6.17
N ALA A 115 -5.92 21.53 6.01
CA ALA A 115 -5.42 22.91 5.92
C ALA A 115 -4.53 23.31 7.12
N LYS A 116 -4.79 22.75 8.30
CA LYS A 116 -3.99 23.00 9.51
C LYS A 116 -2.57 22.42 9.46
N GLU A 117 -2.34 21.43 8.61
CA GLU A 117 -1.06 20.73 8.42
C GLU A 117 -0.37 21.15 7.11
N PHE A 118 -0.94 22.11 6.36
CA PHE A 118 -0.38 22.58 5.10
C PHE A 118 1.01 23.19 5.33
N GLY A 119 2.02 22.71 4.60
CA GLY A 119 3.43 23.05 4.81
C GLY A 119 4.13 22.27 5.95
N MET A 120 3.41 21.57 6.82
CA MET A 120 3.97 20.74 7.89
C MET A 120 4.22 19.29 7.45
N LEU A 121 3.56 18.86 6.38
CA LEU A 121 3.71 17.51 5.81
C LEU A 121 5.03 17.33 5.03
N GLY A 122 5.81 18.41 4.84
CA GLY A 122 7.09 18.47 4.12
C GLY A 122 7.04 17.92 2.69
N PHE A 123 5.91 18.16 2.03
CA PHE A 123 5.76 18.11 0.59
C PHE A 123 6.05 19.49 -0.01
N ALA A 124 6.49 19.53 -1.28
CA ALA A 124 6.56 20.78 -2.01
C ALA A 124 5.15 21.31 -2.32
N GLU A 125 5.02 22.60 -2.63
CA GLU A 125 3.73 23.17 -3.05
C GLU A 125 3.21 22.43 -4.29
N GLY A 126 1.97 21.91 -4.19
CA GLY A 126 1.33 21.15 -5.27
C GLY A 126 1.60 19.63 -5.26
N ASP A 127 2.51 19.13 -4.43
CA ASP A 127 2.68 17.68 -4.24
C ASP A 127 1.49 17.09 -3.45
N ASN A 128 1.18 15.82 -3.72
CA ASN A 128 0.11 15.06 -3.06
C ASN A 128 0.61 13.67 -2.65
N PHE A 129 -0.24 12.91 -1.96
CA PHE A 129 0.01 11.50 -1.63
C PHE A 129 -1.27 10.68 -1.81
N CYS A 130 -1.14 9.36 -1.98
CA CYS A 130 -2.32 8.51 -1.97
C CYS A 130 -2.69 8.20 -0.53
N MET A 131 -3.93 8.47 -0.14
CA MET A 131 -4.43 8.19 1.21
C MET A 131 -4.49 6.69 1.48
N GLY A 132 -4.19 6.30 2.73
CA GLY A 132 -4.04 4.90 3.13
C GLY A 132 -5.34 4.09 3.03
N GLY A 133 -6.43 4.60 3.60
CA GLY A 133 -7.67 3.85 3.81
C GLY A 133 -8.33 3.33 2.53
N THR A 134 -8.18 4.03 1.41
CA THR A 134 -8.72 3.57 0.10
C THR A 134 -7.84 2.54 -0.58
N GLY A 135 -6.66 2.27 -0.01
CA GLY A 135 -5.60 1.52 -0.64
C GLY A 135 -4.74 2.38 -1.56
N MET A 136 -3.50 1.92 -1.72
CA MET A 136 -2.48 2.52 -2.57
C MET A 136 -1.95 1.47 -3.52
N ILE A 137 -1.89 1.79 -4.81
CA ILE A 137 -1.42 0.91 -5.86
C ILE A 137 -0.12 1.47 -6.44
N PHE A 138 0.85 0.60 -6.60
CA PHE A 138 2.16 0.90 -7.16
C PHE A 138 2.36 0.05 -8.40
N SER A 139 2.77 0.67 -9.49
CA SER A 139 3.40 -0.04 -10.60
C SER A 139 4.69 -0.73 -10.13
N ARG A 140 5.11 -1.78 -10.84
CA ARG A 140 6.42 -2.42 -10.64
C ARG A 140 7.55 -1.40 -10.68
N GLU A 141 7.52 -0.47 -11.64
CA GLU A 141 8.57 0.54 -11.77
C GLU A 141 8.60 1.49 -10.57
N THR A 142 7.45 1.96 -10.08
CA THR A 142 7.40 2.79 -8.86
C THR A 142 7.96 2.03 -7.66
N LEU A 143 7.50 0.79 -7.42
CA LEU A 143 7.93 0.01 -6.25
C LEU A 143 9.44 -0.28 -6.28
N LYS A 144 10.00 -0.64 -7.45
CA LYS A 144 11.45 -0.86 -7.64
C LYS A 144 12.30 0.33 -7.22
N ARG A 145 11.79 1.55 -7.41
CA ARG A 145 12.56 2.78 -7.16
C ARG A 145 12.62 3.15 -5.69
N PHE A 146 11.51 3.07 -4.95
CA PHE A 146 11.50 3.54 -3.55
C PHE A 146 11.71 2.43 -2.51
N ALA A 147 11.30 1.19 -2.80
CA ALA A 147 11.37 0.11 -1.82
C ALA A 147 12.79 -0.19 -1.28
N PRO A 148 13.88 -0.11 -2.08
CA PRO A 148 15.24 -0.24 -1.57
C PRO A 148 15.60 0.78 -0.48
N HIS A 149 14.93 1.94 -0.48
CA HIS A 149 15.20 3.05 0.43
C HIS A 149 14.27 3.06 1.66
N VAL A 150 13.43 2.05 1.84
CA VAL A 150 12.49 1.95 2.98
C VAL A 150 13.19 2.13 4.34
N ALA A 151 14.39 1.57 4.51
CA ALA A 151 15.14 1.71 5.75
C ALA A 151 15.59 3.16 6.01
N GLU A 152 15.90 3.92 4.95
CA GLU A 152 16.17 5.35 5.05
C GLU A 152 14.90 6.13 5.37
N CYS A 153 13.79 5.85 4.68
CA CYS A 153 12.51 6.52 4.94
C CYS A 153 12.04 6.32 6.40
N LEU A 154 12.14 5.10 6.93
CA LEU A 154 11.78 4.80 8.32
C LEU A 154 12.63 5.51 9.37
N ARG A 155 13.88 5.88 9.05
CA ARG A 155 14.75 6.66 9.96
C ARG A 155 14.49 8.16 9.90
N ASN A 156 13.80 8.63 8.85
CA ASN A 156 13.61 10.04 8.55
C ASN A 156 12.12 10.37 8.39
N LEU A 157 11.29 9.91 9.33
CA LEU A 157 9.85 10.22 9.36
C LEU A 157 9.64 11.65 9.86
N TYR A 158 8.75 12.40 9.22
CA TYR A 158 8.43 13.78 9.59
C TYR A 158 7.12 13.90 10.36
N THR A 159 6.19 12.99 10.09
CA THR A 159 4.86 12.92 10.67
C THR A 159 4.60 11.53 11.22
N THR A 160 3.53 11.39 11.98
CA THR A 160 3.01 10.08 12.41
C THR A 160 2.08 9.44 11.37
N HIS A 161 1.64 10.21 10.36
CA HIS A 161 0.69 9.74 9.35
C HIS A 161 1.40 8.78 8.37
N GLU A 162 0.96 7.52 8.34
CA GLU A 162 1.61 6.48 7.53
C GLU A 162 1.57 6.76 6.03
N ASP A 163 0.46 7.28 5.54
CA ASP A 163 0.23 7.48 4.11
C ASP A 163 0.98 8.68 3.57
N VAL A 164 1.07 9.74 4.39
CA VAL A 164 1.97 10.87 4.17
C VAL A 164 3.41 10.38 4.05
N GLU A 165 3.92 9.59 5.00
CA GLU A 165 5.32 9.16 4.98
C GLU A 165 5.62 8.19 3.81
N VAL A 166 4.70 7.28 3.48
CA VAL A 166 4.82 6.47 2.26
C VAL A 166 4.86 7.36 1.02
N GLY A 167 3.95 8.33 0.93
CA GLY A 167 3.92 9.31 -0.16
C GLY A 167 5.21 10.11 -0.30
N ARG A 168 5.79 10.55 0.82
CA ARG A 168 7.09 11.25 0.84
C ARG A 168 8.23 10.38 0.33
N CYS A 169 8.27 9.12 0.76
CA CYS A 169 9.28 8.16 0.32
C CYS A 169 9.16 7.90 -1.19
N VAL A 170 7.94 7.69 -1.69
CA VAL A 170 7.64 7.55 -3.13
C VAL A 170 8.05 8.80 -3.89
N ARG A 171 7.68 9.98 -3.42
CA ARG A 171 8.01 11.25 -4.05
C ARG A 171 9.53 11.44 -4.15
N LYS A 172 10.26 11.15 -3.08
CA LYS A 172 11.72 11.29 -2.99
C LYS A 172 12.46 10.36 -3.95
N PHE A 173 12.09 9.08 -4.00
CA PHE A 173 12.88 8.05 -4.70
C PHE A 173 12.30 7.58 -6.03
N ALA A 174 10.97 7.57 -6.17
CA ALA A 174 10.30 7.26 -7.44
C ALA A 174 9.97 8.52 -8.25
N GLN A 175 10.08 9.73 -7.67
CA GLN A 175 9.86 11.00 -8.37
C GLN A 175 8.49 11.07 -9.07
N VAL A 176 7.47 10.52 -8.40
CA VAL A 176 6.07 10.53 -8.85
C VAL A 176 5.18 10.90 -7.65
N ALA A 177 4.08 11.58 -7.92
CA ALA A 177 3.03 11.90 -6.96
C ALA A 177 1.84 10.93 -7.14
N CYS A 178 0.85 10.97 -6.25
CA CYS A 178 -0.37 10.23 -6.44
C CYS A 178 -1.12 10.73 -7.68
N THR A 179 -1.51 9.83 -8.57
CA THR A 179 -2.24 10.15 -9.81
C THR A 179 -3.59 10.79 -9.48
N TRP A 180 -3.88 11.91 -10.12
CA TRP A 180 -5.18 12.56 -10.05
C TRP A 180 -6.21 11.87 -10.95
N ASN A 181 -7.49 11.93 -10.55
CA ASN A 181 -8.59 11.33 -11.31
C ASN A 181 -8.69 11.80 -12.78
N TYR A 182 -8.23 13.01 -13.10
CA TYR A 182 -8.27 13.55 -14.46
C TYR A 182 -7.13 13.04 -15.35
N GLU A 183 -5.98 12.68 -14.79
CA GLU A 183 -4.82 12.14 -15.53
C GLU A 183 -5.11 10.73 -16.06
N VAL A 184 -6.00 10.00 -15.38
CA VAL A 184 -6.48 8.68 -15.81
C VAL A 184 -7.45 8.78 -17.02
N ARG A 185 -8.07 9.95 -17.24
CA ARG A 185 -9.00 10.14 -18.36
C ARG A 185 -8.29 10.47 -19.67
N SER A 186 -7.11 11.09 -19.62
CA SER A 186 -6.37 11.52 -20.81
C SER A 186 -5.54 10.41 -21.47
N THR A 187 -5.35 9.27 -20.79
CA THR A 187 -4.56 8.13 -21.29
C THR A 187 -5.33 7.17 -22.21
N ARG A 188 -6.55 7.52 -22.64
CA ARG A 188 -7.23 6.86 -23.76
C ARG A 188 -6.76 7.48 -25.08
N LEU A 189 -5.67 6.98 -25.63
CA LEU A 189 -5.30 7.13 -27.04
C LEU A 189 -5.31 5.75 -27.69
#